data_AF-A0A292RW71-F1
#
_entry.id   AF-A0A292RW71-F1
#
_cell.length_a   1.000
_cell.length_b   1.000
_cell.length_c   1.000
_cell.angle_alpha   90.00
_cell.angle_beta   90.00
_cell.angle_gamma   90.00
#
_symmetry.space_group_name_H-M   'P 1'
#
loop_
_entity.id
_entity.type
_entity.pdbx_description
1 polymer ?
#
loop_
_entity_poly.entity_id
_entity_poly.type
_entity_poly.pdbx_seq_one_letter_code
_entity_poly.pdbx_strand_id
1 'polypeptide(L)'
;NMIPFFPIKAIYIGCRMHRDNREYLYCLAKHKDIKVYDMSMHKYNFELEGEYCEADINNYFQSKEEKRQRELRDSKYKFWK
;
A
#
# COMPACT_ATOMS: atom_id res chain seq x y z
N ASN A 1 -24.07 -22.95 -7.72
CA ASN A 1 -23.68 -21.95 -8.73
C ASN A 1 -22.86 -20.84 -8.09
N MET A 2 -21.53 -21.02 -7.98
CA MET A 2 -20.63 -19.89 -7.75
C MET A 2 -20.41 -19.19 -9.09
N ILE A 3 -20.63 -17.88 -9.14
CA ILE A 3 -20.30 -17.06 -10.31
C ILE A 3 -18.78 -17.16 -10.52
N PRO A 4 -18.28 -17.49 -11.72
CA PRO A 4 -16.85 -17.51 -11.97
C PRO A 4 -16.32 -16.08 -11.83
N PHE A 5 -15.61 -15.82 -10.73
CA PHE A 5 -14.92 -14.55 -10.54
C PHE A 5 -13.72 -14.55 -11.48
N PHE A 6 -13.72 -13.64 -12.45
CA PHE A 6 -12.53 -13.39 -13.25
C PHE A 6 -11.39 -12.97 -12.33
N PRO A 7 -10.13 -13.40 -12.61
CA PRO A 7 -9.00 -13.02 -11.78
C PRO A 7 -8.88 -11.50 -11.77
N ILE A 8 -8.86 -10.92 -10.58
CA ILE A 8 -8.65 -9.48 -10.38
C ILE A 8 -7.22 -9.18 -10.82
N LYS A 9 -7.05 -8.27 -11.80
CA LYS A 9 -5.73 -7.88 -12.32
C LYS A 9 -5.18 -6.60 -11.71
N ALA A 10 -6.07 -5.74 -11.23
CA ALA A 10 -5.70 -4.44 -10.66
C ALA A 10 -6.65 -4.02 -9.53
N ILE A 11 -6.11 -3.27 -8.56
CA ILE A 11 -6.84 -2.60 -7.49
C ILE A 11 -6.53 -1.10 -7.55
N TYR A 12 -7.57 -0.27 -7.56
CA TYR A 12 -7.45 1.18 -7.49
C TYR A 12 -7.80 1.65 -6.09
N ILE A 13 -6.85 2.27 -5.39
CA ILE A 13 -7.02 2.71 -4.01
C ILE A 13 -7.34 4.19 -3.99
N GLY A 14 -8.48 4.55 -3.39
CA GLY A 14 -8.90 5.94 -3.25
C GLY A 14 -8.00 6.74 -2.31
N CYS A 15 -7.82 8.03 -2.60
CA CYS A 15 -6.91 8.95 -1.90
C CYS A 15 -7.19 9.16 -0.41
N ARG A 16 -8.38 8.77 0.09
CA ARG A 16 -8.81 8.90 1.50
C ARG A 16 -9.00 7.57 2.20
N MET A 17 -8.54 6.47 1.60
CA MET A 17 -8.62 5.17 2.25
C MET A 17 -7.78 5.17 3.54
N HIS A 18 -8.37 4.65 4.62
CA HIS A 18 -7.65 4.51 5.88
C HIS A 18 -6.41 3.65 5.71
N ARG A 19 -5.33 3.98 6.44
CA ARG A 19 -4.03 3.33 6.30
C ARG A 19 -4.12 1.81 6.42
N ASP A 20 -4.83 1.31 7.42
CA ASP A 20 -4.93 -0.13 7.66
C ASP A 20 -5.62 -0.87 6.50
N ASN A 21 -6.62 -0.25 5.89
CA ASN A 21 -7.32 -0.81 4.73
C ASN A 21 -6.41 -0.82 3.49
N ARG A 22 -5.64 0.25 3.30
CA ARG A 22 -4.64 0.34 2.22
C ARG A 22 -3.56 -0.73 2.40
N GLU A 23 -3.04 -0.89 3.61
CA GLU A 23 -2.03 -1.93 3.92
C GLU A 23 -2.59 -3.35 3.72
N TYR A 24 -3.84 -3.60 4.10
CA TYR A 24 -4.51 -4.87 3.81
C TYR A 24 -4.55 -5.17 2.30
N LEU A 25 -4.93 -4.19 1.49
CA LEU A 25 -4.98 -4.33 0.03
C LEU A 25 -3.58 -4.53 -0.58
N TYR A 26 -2.56 -3.86 -0.06
CA TYR A 26 -1.18 -4.08 -0.49
C TYR A 26 -0.69 -5.50 -0.18
N CYS A 27 -0.99 -6.02 1.01
CA CYS A 27 -0.67 -7.40 1.37
C CYS A 27 -1.39 -8.41 0.47
N LEU A 28 -2.68 -8.19 0.22
CA LEU A 28 -3.49 -9.03 -0.67
C LEU A 28 -2.91 -9.01 -2.09
N ALA A 29 -2.59 -7.82 -2.59
CA ALA A 29 -2.05 -7.61 -3.92
C ALA A 29 -0.71 -8.31 -4.12
N LYS A 30 0.21 -8.16 -3.15
CA LYS A 30 1.51 -8.85 -3.17
C LYS A 30 1.36 -10.37 -3.16
N HIS A 31 0.43 -10.91 -2.37
CA HIS A 31 0.19 -12.36 -2.30
C HIS A 31 -0.44 -12.93 -3.58
N LYS A 32 -1.23 -12.12 -4.29
CA LYS A 32 -2.03 -12.56 -5.45
C LYS A 32 -1.49 -12.08 -6.79
N ASP A 33 -0.34 -11.40 -6.80
CA ASP A 33 0.25 -10.77 -7.98
C ASP A 33 -0.72 -9.83 -8.70
N ILE A 34 -1.34 -8.94 -7.92
CA ILE A 34 -2.32 -7.95 -8.40
C ILE A 34 -1.65 -6.59 -8.42
N LYS A 35 -1.80 -5.85 -9.51
CA LYS A 35 -1.28 -4.49 -9.63
C LYS A 35 -2.08 -3.54 -8.76
N VAL A 36 -1.43 -2.59 -8.11
CA VAL A 36 -2.12 -1.57 -7.32
C VAL A 36 -1.82 -0.20 -7.87
N TYR A 37 -2.83 0.67 -7.91
CA TYR A 37 -2.67 2.05 -8.33
C TYR A 37 -3.33 2.96 -7.28
N ASP A 38 -2.57 3.91 -6.77
CA ASP A 38 -3.08 4.89 -5.82
C ASP A 38 -3.68 6.08 -6.58
N MET A 39 -4.87 6.48 -6.18
CA MET A 39 -5.51 7.70 -6.65
C MET A 39 -5.15 8.86 -5.74
N SER A 40 -5.00 10.03 -6.34
CA SER A 40 -4.79 11.32 -5.69
C SER A 40 -5.93 12.28 -6.06
N MET A 41 -6.17 13.27 -5.20
CA MET A 41 -7.17 14.31 -5.47
C MET A 41 -6.49 15.53 -6.12
N HIS A 42 -6.91 15.87 -7.33
CA HIS A 42 -6.41 17.02 -8.09
C HIS A 42 -7.58 17.97 -8.40
N LYS A 43 -7.58 19.17 -7.80
CA LYS A 43 -8.57 20.23 -8.07
C LYS A 43 -10.01 19.70 -8.19
N TYR A 44 -10.44 18.91 -7.20
CA TYR A 44 -11.77 18.28 -7.11
C TYR A 44 -12.03 17.04 -7.99
N ASN A 45 -11.05 16.60 -8.80
CA ASN A 45 -11.07 15.33 -9.49
C ASN A 45 -10.23 14.27 -8.75
N PHE A 46 -10.55 13.00 -8.95
CA PHE A 46 -9.71 11.89 -8.52
C PHE A 46 -8.98 11.34 -9.74
N GLU A 47 -7.66 11.45 -9.73
CA GLU A 47 -6.80 11.00 -10.82
C GLU A 47 -5.81 9.96 -10.28
N LEU A 48 -5.25 9.14 -11.15
CA LEU A 48 -4.19 8.22 -10.76
C LEU A 48 -2.87 8.98 -10.64
N GLU A 49 -2.07 8.69 -9.62
CA GLU A 49 -0.80 9.40 -9.43
C GLU A 49 0.17 9.13 -10.60
N GLY A 50 0.76 10.20 -11.17
CA GLY A 50 1.79 10.13 -12.21
C GLY A 50 1.29 9.68 -13.59
N GLU A 51 2.15 9.01 -14.38
CA GLU A 51 1.82 8.41 -15.69
C GLU A 51 1.04 7.10 -15.56
N TYR A 52 0.10 7.01 -14.61
CA TYR A 52 -0.55 5.74 -14.24
C TYR A 52 0.45 4.72 -13.68
N CYS A 53 1.38 5.19 -12.84
CA CYS A 53 2.41 4.34 -12.27
C CYS A 53 1.79 3.35 -11.27
N GLU A 54 2.23 2.09 -11.36
CA GLU A 54 1.90 1.09 -10.36
C GLU A 54 2.52 1.48 -9.01
N ALA A 55 1.76 1.31 -7.93
CA ALA A 55 2.21 1.57 -6.58
C ALA A 55 3.37 0.62 -6.23
N ASP A 56 4.50 1.18 -5.83
CA ASP A 56 5.65 0.39 -5.38
C ASP A 56 5.42 -0.13 -3.95
N ILE A 57 4.67 -1.22 -3.85
CA ILE A 57 4.35 -1.89 -2.59
C ILE A 57 5.62 -2.32 -1.85
N ASN A 58 6.66 -2.74 -2.57
CA ASN A 58 7.89 -3.21 -1.94
C ASN A 58 8.64 -2.06 -1.27
N ASN A 59 8.79 -0.94 -1.98
CA ASN A 59 9.37 0.27 -1.41
C ASN A 59 8.53 0.82 -0.24
N TYR A 60 7.19 0.73 -0.32
CA TYR A 60 6.32 1.10 0.81
C TYR A 60 6.66 0.30 2.08
N PHE A 61 6.74 -1.03 2.00
CA PHE A 61 7.07 -1.84 3.17
C PHE A 61 8.52 -1.68 3.63
N GLN A 62 9.45 -1.48 2.70
CA GLN A 62 10.85 -1.22 3.03
C GLN A 62 11.00 0.08 3.81
N SER A 63 10.46 1.19 3.30
CA SER A 63 10.50 2.49 3.98
C SER A 63 9.81 2.47 5.34
N LYS A 64 8.70 1.73 5.48
CA LYS A 64 8.02 1.50 6.76
C LYS A 64 8.92 0.77 7.77
N GLU A 65 9.61 -0.29 7.35
CA GLU A 65 10.53 -1.02 8.21
C GLU A 65 11.75 -0.18 8.58
N GLU A 66 12.33 0.57 7.64
CA GLU A 66 13.43 1.50 7.91
C GLU A 66 13.05 2.54 8.96
N LYS A 67 11.85 3.10 8.86
CA LYS A 67 11.31 4.03 9.87
C LYS A 67 11.19 3.36 11.23
N ARG A 68 10.63 2.14 11.30
CA ARG A 68 10.52 1.36 12.54
C ARG A 68 11.91 1.12 13.17
N GLN A 69 12.89 0.72 12.36
CA GLN A 69 14.26 0.49 12.83
C GLN A 69 14.96 1.76 13.28
N ARG A 70 14.67 2.91 12.66
CA ARG A 70 15.18 4.21 13.12
C ARG A 70 14.57 4.57 14.48
N GLU A 71 13.25 4.45 14.62
CA GLU A 71 12.54 4.73 15.88
C GLU A 71 13.04 3.84 17.02
N LEU A 72 13.31 2.55 16.75
CA LEU A 72 13.89 1.63 17.74
C LEU A 72 15.31 2.03 18.15
N ARG A 73 16.16 2.43 17.18
CA ARG A 73 17.54 2.88 17.43
C ARG A 73 17.59 4.18 18.24
N ASP A 74 16.70 5.12 17.94
CA ASP A 74 16.62 6.42 18.60
C ASP A 74 15.84 6.33 19.93
N SER A 75 15.19 5.19 20.21
CA SER A 75 14.43 5.02 21.44
C SER A 75 15.35 5.03 22.65
N LYS A 76 14.91 5.71 23.71
CA LYS A 76 15.57 5.66 25.03
C LYS A 76 15.44 4.31 25.72
N TYR A 77 14.68 3.38 25.12
CA TYR A 77 14.41 2.06 25.68
C TYR A 77 15.46 1.08 25.17
N LYS A 78 16.28 0.55 26.09
CA LYS A 78 17.11 -0.63 25.79
C LYS A 78 16.22 -1.86 25.87
N PHE A 79 16.10 -2.59 24.77
CA PHE A 79 15.61 -3.97 24.82
C PHE A 79 16.62 -4.76 25.67
N TRP A 80 16.15 -5.28 26.81
CA TRP A 80 16.95 -6.19 27.62
C TRP A 80 17.17 -7.48 26.82
N LYS A 81 18.41 -7.96 26.83
CA LYS A 81 18.83 -9.21 26.18
C LYS A 81 18.31 -10.42 26.95
#